data_AF-A0A229RGJ8-F1
#
_entry.id   AF-A0A229RGJ8-F1
#
_cell.length_a   1.000
_cell.length_b   1.000
_cell.length_c   1.000
_cell.angle_alpha   90.00
_cell.angle_beta   90.00
_cell.angle_gamma   90.00
#
_symmetry.space_group_name_H-M   'P 1'
#
loop_
_entity.id
_entity.type
_entity.pdbx_description
1 polymer ?
#
loop_
_entity_poly.entity_id
_entity_poly.type
_entity_poly.pdbx_seq_one_letter_code
_entity_poly.pdbx_strand_id
1 'polypeptide(L)'
;MSLKRSRSVVALGVSLAALPLIVSGTAEASTAAGPADLGTLPGDTFSQVLAINGAGVMVGSSTPLEPQIKDHPAKWDARGGITALPTLGGEQGKAVDINDRGVAVGWADKDAAWHRAAVAWAPDNTVTALPYLAGGDYAAANAITERGVVVGAATAADGTTHAVRWNPDGKVVDLGGLPGGRYSDARWITEDGRTVGGTAQDAEGRNHVVRWNVSGAITDLSPGNPGSTGTDMNESGVIVGSAADSAGEQKPVRWERDGRMTWLDWPERDAAWANAVNDAGVVAGGGYLVFGTDSPARWNRAGARTVLSTARGMGNDVDRAGTVVGLENNIATKWDARGTRTVLGTLPGGDYSTATRVGANGTIIGMSYNEYGRWHAVYWPAR
;
A
#
# COMPACT_ATOMS: atom_id res chain seq x y z
N MET A 1 41.76 71.81 55.59
CA MET A 1 41.89 70.59 56.41
C MET A 1 42.45 69.48 55.51
N SER A 2 43.72 69.15 55.73
CA SER A 2 44.53 68.00 55.26
C SER A 2 44.41 67.48 53.81
N LEU A 3 45.30 67.96 52.93
CA LEU A 3 45.84 67.16 51.82
C LEU A 3 47.08 66.39 52.32
N LYS A 4 47.05 65.05 52.25
CA LYS A 4 48.20 64.17 52.50
C LYS A 4 48.29 63.09 51.41
N ARG A 5 49.47 63.07 50.76
CA ARG A 5 50.34 61.93 50.42
C ARG A 5 49.70 60.70 49.74
N SER A 6 50.03 60.41 48.48
CA SER A 6 51.25 59.75 47.97
C SER A 6 51.24 58.21 48.01
N ARG A 7 51.61 57.64 46.85
CA ARG A 7 52.45 56.46 46.61
C ARG A 7 51.87 55.04 46.71
N SER A 8 51.88 54.42 45.51
CA SER A 8 52.55 53.16 45.16
C SER A 8 51.80 51.82 45.26
N VAL A 9 51.64 51.23 44.06
CA VAL A 9 51.93 49.85 43.59
C VAL A 9 51.33 48.66 44.35
N VAL A 10 50.75 47.72 43.58
CA VAL A 10 50.57 46.24 43.73
C VAL A 10 49.28 45.89 42.94
N ALA A 11 49.10 44.85 42.13
CA ALA A 11 49.86 43.68 41.68
C ALA A 11 49.21 43.14 40.39
N LEU A 12 49.93 42.23 39.73
CA LEU A 12 49.45 41.37 38.63
C LEU A 12 48.07 40.75 38.92
N GLY A 13 47.17 40.86 37.94
CA GLY A 13 45.97 40.02 37.82
C GLY A 13 45.97 39.36 36.44
N VAL A 14 46.03 38.03 36.45
CA VAL A 14 46.05 37.14 35.29
C VAL A 14 44.84 37.41 34.38
N SER A 15 45.08 37.71 33.10
CA SER A 15 44.01 37.79 32.09
C SER A 15 43.66 36.38 31.63
N LEU A 16 42.54 35.85 32.11
CA LEU A 16 41.88 34.71 31.48
C LEU A 16 41.22 35.20 30.18
N ALA A 17 41.70 34.70 29.04
CA ALA A 17 41.02 34.89 27.76
C ALA A 17 39.69 34.12 27.79
N ALA A 18 38.57 34.85 27.77
CA ALA A 18 37.25 34.27 27.52
C ALA A 18 37.17 33.89 26.04
N LEU A 19 37.21 32.60 25.74
CA LEU A 19 36.84 32.07 24.43
C LEU A 19 35.33 32.29 24.21
N PRO A 20 34.89 32.69 23.00
CA PRO A 20 33.46 32.75 22.71
C PRO A 20 32.87 31.34 22.74
N LEU A 21 31.84 31.13 23.57
CA LEU A 21 30.98 29.96 23.46
C LEU A 21 30.28 30.03 22.10
N ILE A 22 30.72 29.17 21.18
CA ILE A 22 29.88 28.77 20.05
C ILE A 22 28.77 27.92 20.67
N VAL A 23 27.61 28.53 20.90
CA VAL A 23 26.38 27.76 21.13
C VAL A 23 26.09 27.07 19.81
N SER A 24 26.53 25.83 19.69
CA SER A 24 26.00 24.90 18.71
C SER A 24 24.52 24.72 19.02
N GLY A 25 23.68 25.55 18.40
CA GLY A 25 22.26 25.31 18.35
C GLY A 25 22.06 24.01 17.59
N THR A 26 21.85 22.91 18.32
CA THR A 26 21.19 21.74 17.77
C THR A 26 19.83 22.22 17.31
N ALA A 27 19.62 22.31 15.99
CA ALA A 27 18.28 22.37 15.46
C ALA A 27 17.55 21.15 16.03
N GLU A 28 16.59 21.36 16.93
CA GLU A 28 15.65 20.31 17.27
C GLU A 28 15.01 19.88 15.96
N ALA A 29 15.11 18.58 15.66
CA ALA A 29 14.35 17.99 14.58
C ALA A 29 12.90 18.43 14.78
N SER A 30 12.34 19.13 13.79
CA SER A 30 10.90 19.42 13.75
C SER A 30 10.20 18.10 14.02
N THR A 31 9.61 17.97 15.21
CA THR A 31 8.79 16.82 15.53
C THR A 31 7.69 16.88 14.51
N ALA A 32 7.74 15.91 13.59
CA ALA A 32 6.67 15.76 12.66
C ALA A 32 5.40 15.62 13.51
N ALA A 33 4.45 16.56 13.38
CA ALA A 33 3.09 16.37 13.85
C ALA A 33 2.69 14.94 13.44
N GLY A 34 2.43 14.11 14.44
CA GLY A 34 2.25 12.67 14.26
C GLY A 34 1.05 12.34 13.39
N PRO A 35 0.74 11.04 13.21
CA PRO A 35 -0.44 10.63 12.47
C PRO A 35 -1.72 11.26 13.05
N ALA A 36 -2.65 11.59 12.17
CA ALA A 36 -4.04 11.84 12.55
C ALA A 36 -4.79 10.50 12.61
N ASP A 37 -5.46 10.26 13.75
CA ASP A 37 -6.31 9.08 13.94
C ASP A 37 -7.60 9.21 13.11
N LEU A 38 -7.90 8.19 12.30
CA LEU A 38 -9.11 8.11 11.51
C LEU A 38 -10.28 7.42 12.25
N GLY A 39 -10.01 6.90 13.45
CA GLY A 39 -11.01 6.27 14.31
C GLY A 39 -11.63 5.01 13.72
N THR A 40 -12.76 4.60 14.32
CA THR A 40 -13.53 3.40 13.96
C THR A 40 -15.01 3.73 13.84
N LEU A 41 -15.80 2.83 13.25
CA LEU A 41 -17.25 2.94 13.30
C LEU A 41 -17.76 2.73 14.74
N PRO A 42 -18.93 3.27 15.10
CA PRO A 42 -19.50 3.05 16.43
C PRO A 42 -19.62 1.56 16.78
N GLY A 43 -18.97 1.14 17.88
CA GLY A 43 -18.93 -0.26 18.34
C GLY A 43 -17.71 -1.05 17.86
N ASP A 44 -17.00 -0.56 16.85
CA ASP A 44 -15.79 -1.19 16.33
C ASP A 44 -14.53 -0.75 17.10
N THR A 45 -13.49 -1.56 16.97
CA THR A 45 -12.24 -1.43 17.72
C THR A 45 -11.01 -1.27 16.84
N PHE A 46 -11.09 -1.70 15.59
CA PHE A 46 -10.00 -1.60 14.63
C PHE A 46 -10.46 -0.95 13.33
N SER A 47 -9.54 -0.32 12.60
CA SER A 47 -9.82 0.21 11.27
C SER A 47 -8.61 0.11 10.35
N GLN A 48 -8.87 0.08 9.05
CA GLN A 48 -7.87 0.04 7.99
C GLN A 48 -8.38 0.83 6.77
N VAL A 49 -7.54 1.71 6.23
CA VAL A 49 -7.73 2.30 4.90
C VAL A 49 -6.93 1.50 3.87
N LEU A 50 -7.56 1.19 2.74
CA LEU A 50 -6.96 0.44 1.63
C LEU A 50 -6.64 1.33 0.42
N ALA A 51 -7.48 2.35 0.18
CA ALA A 51 -7.33 3.26 -0.96
C ALA A 51 -7.69 4.69 -0.59
N ILE A 52 -7.08 5.64 -1.32
CA ILE A 52 -7.28 7.08 -1.20
C ILE A 52 -7.29 7.70 -2.59
N ASN A 53 -8.25 8.57 -2.88
CA ASN A 53 -8.30 9.29 -4.16
C ASN A 53 -7.65 10.68 -4.08
N GLY A 54 -7.58 11.39 -5.21
CA GLY A 54 -6.96 12.71 -5.32
C GLY A 54 -7.60 13.79 -4.44
N ALA A 55 -8.89 13.65 -4.12
CA ALA A 55 -9.62 14.54 -3.22
C ALA A 55 -9.35 14.24 -1.72
N GLY A 56 -8.59 13.18 -1.41
CA GLY A 56 -8.33 12.74 -0.04
C GLY A 56 -9.45 11.91 0.57
N VAL A 57 -10.44 11.46 -0.22
CA VAL A 57 -11.45 10.51 0.24
C VAL A 57 -10.81 9.13 0.32
N MET A 58 -11.02 8.45 1.44
CA MET A 58 -10.39 7.18 1.77
C MET A 58 -11.46 6.09 1.93
N VAL A 59 -11.13 4.85 1.58
CA VAL A 59 -12.02 3.69 1.76
C VAL A 59 -11.28 2.49 2.31
N GLY A 60 -12.02 1.59 2.97
CA GLY A 60 -11.45 0.44 3.66
C GLY A 60 -12.48 -0.29 4.50
N SER A 61 -12.07 -0.74 5.69
CA SER A 61 -12.97 -1.37 6.67
C SER A 61 -12.70 -0.92 8.11
N SER A 62 -13.73 -1.11 8.93
CA SER A 62 -13.70 -1.02 10.39
C SER A 62 -14.19 -2.36 10.95
N THR A 63 -13.64 -2.84 12.08
CA THR A 63 -13.96 -4.17 12.61
C THR A 63 -14.09 -4.18 14.14
N PRO A 64 -14.96 -5.05 14.69
CA PRO A 64 -15.15 -5.19 16.14
C PRO A 64 -14.02 -5.99 16.80
N LEU A 65 -13.96 -5.91 18.14
CA LEU A 65 -13.09 -6.72 18.98
C LEU A 65 -13.74 -8.09 19.23
N GLU A 66 -13.70 -9.02 18.27
CA GLU A 66 -14.42 -10.31 18.41
C GLU A 66 -13.73 -11.52 17.73
N PRO A 67 -14.04 -12.76 18.16
CA PRO A 67 -13.45 -14.00 17.61
C PRO A 67 -13.86 -14.30 16.15
N GLN A 68 -14.89 -13.64 15.62
CA GLN A 68 -15.27 -13.70 14.22
C GLN A 68 -15.15 -12.29 13.64
N ILE A 69 -13.99 -11.98 13.05
CA ILE A 69 -13.72 -10.67 12.45
C ILE A 69 -14.80 -10.38 11.39
N LYS A 70 -15.56 -9.30 11.60
CA LYS A 70 -16.51 -8.78 10.64
C LYS A 70 -15.97 -7.50 10.03
N ASP A 71 -15.72 -7.52 8.71
CA ASP A 71 -15.39 -6.30 7.99
C ASP A 71 -16.67 -5.47 7.79
N HIS A 72 -16.72 -4.29 8.38
CA HIS A 72 -17.70 -3.27 8.06
C HIS A 72 -17.09 -2.30 7.04
N PRO A 73 -17.64 -2.18 5.81
CA PRO A 73 -17.05 -1.32 4.80
C PRO A 73 -17.22 0.14 5.22
N ALA A 74 -16.15 0.91 5.10
CA ALA A 74 -16.09 2.27 5.63
C ALA A 74 -15.50 3.23 4.60
N LYS A 75 -15.94 4.48 4.69
CA LYS A 75 -15.43 5.63 3.94
C LYS A 75 -15.05 6.73 4.91
N TRP A 76 -13.89 7.35 4.69
CA TRP A 76 -13.47 8.56 5.41
C TRP A 76 -13.40 9.73 4.45
N ASP A 77 -13.89 10.89 4.87
CA ASP A 77 -13.64 12.14 4.15
C ASP A 77 -12.19 12.62 4.34
N ALA A 78 -11.81 13.67 3.61
CA ALA A 78 -10.46 14.23 3.66
C ALA A 78 -10.06 14.83 5.04
N ARG A 79 -11.02 14.99 5.96
CA ARG A 79 -10.78 15.44 7.34
C ARG A 79 -10.73 14.27 8.33
N GLY A 80 -10.95 13.04 7.86
CA GLY A 80 -10.98 11.83 8.67
C GLY A 80 -12.36 11.48 9.23
N GLY A 81 -13.44 12.12 8.78
CA GLY A 81 -14.80 11.78 9.17
C GLY A 81 -15.22 10.42 8.62
N ILE A 82 -15.37 9.41 9.47
CA ILE A 82 -15.76 8.05 9.09
C ILE A 82 -17.27 7.90 8.90
N THR A 83 -17.69 7.16 7.88
CA THR A 83 -19.08 6.78 7.61
C THR A 83 -19.13 5.32 7.17
N ALA A 84 -20.11 4.57 7.68
CA ALA A 84 -20.37 3.20 7.24
C ALA A 84 -20.92 3.20 5.80
N LEU A 85 -20.39 2.33 4.96
CA LEU A 85 -20.97 2.03 3.66
C LEU A 85 -22.01 0.92 3.81
N PRO A 86 -23.17 0.99 3.14
CA PRO A 86 -24.20 -0.03 3.26
C PRO A 86 -23.78 -1.35 2.58
N THR A 87 -24.21 -2.48 3.14
CA THR A 87 -24.11 -3.81 2.53
C THR A 87 -25.37 -4.12 1.69
N LEU A 88 -25.48 -5.34 1.14
CA LEU A 88 -26.62 -5.78 0.35
C LEU A 88 -27.71 -6.50 1.17
N GLY A 89 -27.65 -6.42 2.50
CA GLY A 89 -28.57 -7.10 3.42
C GLY A 89 -27.87 -8.05 4.40
N GLY A 90 -26.62 -8.43 4.13
CA GLY A 90 -25.74 -9.14 5.06
C GLY A 90 -25.01 -8.20 6.02
N GLU A 91 -24.23 -8.75 6.95
CA GLU A 91 -23.56 -7.96 8.00
C GLU A 91 -22.14 -7.50 7.63
N GLN A 92 -21.60 -7.93 6.47
CA GLN A 92 -20.21 -7.67 6.12
C GLN A 92 -20.00 -7.09 4.73
N GLY A 93 -18.87 -6.40 4.58
CA GLY A 93 -18.36 -5.90 3.32
C GLY A 93 -17.00 -5.24 3.49
N LYS A 94 -16.31 -5.00 2.37
CA LYS A 94 -15.05 -4.28 2.36
C LYS A 94 -14.95 -3.43 1.10
N ALA A 95 -14.64 -2.15 1.27
CA ALA A 95 -14.27 -1.28 0.17
C ALA A 95 -12.76 -1.34 -0.03
N VAL A 96 -12.32 -1.63 -1.25
CA VAL A 96 -10.91 -1.95 -1.55
C VAL A 96 -10.23 -0.92 -2.44
N ASP A 97 -11.01 -0.23 -3.28
CA ASP A 97 -10.50 0.77 -4.21
C ASP A 97 -11.53 1.90 -4.42
N ILE A 98 -11.07 3.07 -4.85
CA ILE A 98 -11.87 4.28 -5.08
C ILE A 98 -11.27 5.13 -6.20
N ASN A 99 -12.12 5.61 -7.11
CA ASN A 99 -11.71 6.56 -8.15
C ASN A 99 -11.89 8.03 -7.72
N ASP A 100 -11.39 8.97 -8.53
CA ASP A 100 -11.44 10.41 -8.26
C ASP A 100 -12.86 11.00 -8.31
N ARG A 101 -13.82 10.28 -8.90
CA ARG A 101 -15.25 10.63 -8.80
C ARG A 101 -15.88 10.21 -7.47
N GLY A 102 -15.15 9.51 -6.62
CA GLY A 102 -15.62 9.02 -5.33
C GLY A 102 -16.45 7.74 -5.41
N VAL A 103 -16.41 7.02 -6.54
CA VAL A 103 -17.01 5.68 -6.66
C VAL A 103 -16.04 4.68 -6.07
N ALA A 104 -16.47 3.99 -5.02
CA ALA A 104 -15.70 2.93 -4.38
C ALA A 104 -16.16 1.56 -4.88
N VAL A 105 -15.27 0.58 -4.88
CA VAL A 105 -15.60 -0.82 -5.22
C VAL A 105 -15.07 -1.79 -4.17
N GLY A 106 -15.63 -2.99 -4.17
CA GLY A 106 -15.18 -4.07 -3.32
C GLY A 106 -16.20 -5.20 -3.27
N TRP A 107 -16.49 -5.69 -2.07
CA TRP A 107 -17.48 -6.75 -1.88
C TRP A 107 -18.39 -6.48 -0.69
N ALA A 108 -19.59 -7.05 -0.73
CA ALA A 108 -20.53 -7.06 0.38
C ALA A 108 -21.38 -8.32 0.37
N ASP A 109 -21.79 -8.77 1.55
CA ASP A 109 -22.66 -9.92 1.70
C ASP A 109 -24.12 -9.52 1.51
N LYS A 110 -24.88 -10.39 0.84
CA LYS A 110 -26.31 -10.20 0.56
C LYS A 110 -27.22 -10.61 1.70
N ASP A 111 -26.77 -11.56 2.51
CA ASP A 111 -27.57 -12.16 3.57
C ASP A 111 -26.68 -12.79 4.65
N ALA A 112 -27.31 -13.35 5.67
CA ALA A 112 -26.64 -14.06 6.77
C ALA A 112 -26.01 -15.41 6.37
N ALA A 113 -26.21 -15.86 5.12
CA ALA A 113 -25.60 -17.06 4.55
C ALA A 113 -24.30 -16.76 3.78
N TRP A 114 -23.78 -15.53 3.89
CA TRP A 114 -22.46 -15.14 3.38
C TRP A 114 -22.36 -15.19 1.86
N HIS A 115 -23.47 -15.00 1.16
CA HIS A 115 -23.47 -14.85 -0.29
C HIS A 115 -22.83 -13.52 -0.67
N ARG A 116 -21.54 -13.56 -0.97
CA ARG A 116 -20.74 -12.39 -1.33
C ARG A 116 -21.02 -11.93 -2.76
N ALA A 117 -21.16 -10.61 -2.93
CA ALA A 117 -21.25 -9.96 -4.23
C ALA A 117 -20.12 -8.93 -4.38
N ALA A 118 -19.64 -8.76 -5.62
CA ALA A 118 -18.91 -7.57 -5.98
C ALA A 118 -19.88 -6.38 -5.98
N VAL A 119 -19.43 -5.24 -5.45
CA VAL A 119 -20.28 -4.06 -5.32
C VAL A 119 -19.54 -2.78 -5.71
N ALA A 120 -20.32 -1.78 -6.11
CA ALA A 120 -19.89 -0.40 -6.25
C ALA A 120 -20.72 0.49 -5.32
N TRP A 121 -20.05 1.36 -4.56
CA TRP A 121 -20.66 2.41 -3.77
C TRP A 121 -20.50 3.74 -4.50
N ALA A 122 -21.62 4.39 -4.81
CA ALA A 122 -21.63 5.72 -5.38
C ALA A 122 -21.18 6.78 -4.34
N PRO A 123 -20.85 8.01 -4.75
CA PRO A 123 -20.38 9.06 -3.83
C PRO A 123 -21.37 9.39 -2.71
N ASP A 124 -22.67 9.19 -2.96
CA ASP A 124 -23.78 9.34 -2.00
C ASP A 124 -24.00 8.10 -1.12
N ASN A 125 -23.07 7.13 -1.17
CA ASN A 125 -23.07 5.83 -0.50
C ASN A 125 -24.11 4.82 -1.02
N THR A 126 -24.82 5.08 -2.11
CA THR A 126 -25.71 4.09 -2.71
C THR A 126 -24.91 2.86 -3.15
N VAL A 127 -25.24 1.68 -2.61
CA VAL A 127 -24.61 0.40 -2.98
C VAL A 127 -25.34 -0.24 -4.15
N THR A 128 -24.57 -0.67 -5.14
CA THR A 128 -25.07 -1.43 -6.30
C THR A 128 -24.28 -2.72 -6.43
N ALA A 129 -24.99 -3.85 -6.53
CA ALA A 129 -24.37 -5.13 -6.83
C ALA A 129 -23.93 -5.19 -8.30
N LEU A 130 -22.69 -5.62 -8.55
CA LEU A 130 -22.21 -5.96 -9.88
C LEU A 130 -22.68 -7.38 -10.23
N PRO A 131 -23.00 -7.67 -11.51
CA PRO A 131 -23.54 -8.97 -11.90
C PRO A 131 -22.51 -10.09 -11.78
N TYR A 132 -22.98 -11.29 -11.43
CA TYR A 132 -22.19 -12.51 -11.50
C TYR A 132 -21.98 -12.98 -12.93
N LEU A 133 -21.00 -13.86 -13.13
CA LEU A 133 -20.99 -14.73 -14.30
C LEU A 133 -22.23 -15.63 -14.30
N ALA A 134 -22.69 -16.00 -15.50
CA ALA A 134 -23.84 -16.90 -15.63
C ALA A 134 -23.55 -18.24 -14.92
N GLY A 135 -24.44 -18.65 -14.02
CA GLY A 135 -24.30 -19.87 -13.21
C GLY A 135 -23.41 -19.73 -11.97
N GLY A 136 -22.81 -18.56 -11.74
CA GLY A 136 -22.05 -18.25 -10.52
C GLY A 136 -22.87 -17.55 -9.44
N ASP A 137 -22.36 -17.56 -8.21
CA ASP A 137 -22.99 -17.00 -7.01
C ASP A 137 -22.03 -16.19 -6.11
N TYR A 138 -20.75 -16.14 -6.48
CA TYR A 138 -19.70 -15.41 -5.76
C TYR A 138 -18.99 -14.43 -6.68
N ALA A 139 -18.72 -13.22 -6.19
CA ALA A 139 -17.87 -12.24 -6.85
C ALA A 139 -17.24 -11.26 -5.85
N ALA A 140 -16.08 -10.70 -6.21
CA ALA A 140 -15.44 -9.59 -5.51
C ALA A 140 -14.75 -8.66 -6.52
N ALA A 141 -14.87 -7.35 -6.33
CA ALA A 141 -14.12 -6.35 -7.09
C ALA A 141 -12.81 -6.01 -6.39
N ASN A 142 -11.77 -5.71 -7.17
CA ASN A 142 -10.42 -5.41 -6.69
C ASN A 142 -9.92 -4.02 -7.10
N ALA A 143 -10.27 -3.55 -8.30
CA ALA A 143 -9.79 -2.26 -8.81
C ALA A 143 -10.83 -1.59 -9.74
N ILE A 144 -10.80 -0.26 -9.79
CA ILE A 144 -11.68 0.58 -10.62
C ILE A 144 -10.89 1.67 -11.36
N THR A 145 -11.23 1.89 -12.63
CA THR A 145 -10.74 3.05 -13.42
C THR A 145 -11.61 4.29 -13.22
N GLU A 146 -11.12 5.47 -13.60
CA GLU A 146 -11.94 6.67 -13.68
C GLU A 146 -13.12 6.48 -14.60
N ARG A 147 -13.03 5.65 -15.65
CA ARG A 147 -14.17 5.38 -16.54
C ARG A 147 -15.22 4.45 -15.96
N GLY A 148 -15.03 3.94 -14.75
CA GLY A 148 -15.96 3.00 -14.10
C GLY A 148 -15.84 1.57 -14.61
N VAL A 149 -14.73 1.23 -15.30
CA VAL A 149 -14.37 -0.17 -15.56
C VAL A 149 -13.85 -0.76 -14.26
N VAL A 150 -14.40 -1.89 -13.85
CA VAL A 150 -14.03 -2.60 -12.63
C VAL A 150 -13.46 -3.97 -12.99
N VAL A 151 -12.46 -4.45 -12.26
CA VAL A 151 -11.93 -5.82 -12.39
C VAL A 151 -11.94 -6.56 -11.06
N GLY A 152 -11.94 -7.88 -11.11
CA GLY A 152 -11.92 -8.72 -9.92
C GLY A 152 -12.01 -10.20 -10.26
N ALA A 153 -12.69 -10.95 -9.40
CA ALA A 153 -12.91 -12.38 -9.56
C ALA A 153 -14.37 -12.76 -9.34
N ALA A 154 -14.85 -13.78 -10.04
CA ALA A 154 -16.18 -14.35 -9.85
C ALA A 154 -16.17 -15.87 -10.10
N THR A 155 -17.09 -16.59 -9.46
CA THR A 155 -17.28 -18.03 -9.72
C THR A 155 -18.00 -18.22 -11.05
N ALA A 156 -17.54 -19.14 -11.89
CA ALA A 156 -18.17 -19.55 -13.14
C ALA A 156 -19.12 -20.75 -12.92
N ALA A 157 -19.90 -21.11 -13.95
CA ALA A 157 -20.89 -22.18 -13.87
C ALA A 157 -20.32 -23.58 -13.52
N ASP A 158 -19.02 -23.80 -13.78
CA ASP A 158 -18.31 -25.05 -13.45
C ASP A 158 -17.72 -25.06 -12.04
N GLY A 159 -17.97 -24.01 -11.25
CA GLY A 159 -17.48 -23.84 -9.88
C GLY A 159 -16.02 -23.40 -9.78
N THR A 160 -15.35 -23.09 -10.90
CA THR A 160 -14.02 -22.46 -10.88
C THR A 160 -14.14 -20.96 -10.64
N THR A 161 -13.05 -20.33 -10.19
CA THR A 161 -13.00 -18.87 -10.01
C THR A 161 -12.26 -18.25 -11.19
N HIS A 162 -12.93 -17.36 -11.90
CA HIS A 162 -12.39 -16.65 -13.05
C HIS A 162 -12.13 -15.19 -12.73
N ALA A 163 -11.05 -14.65 -13.30
CA ALA A 163 -10.85 -13.23 -13.42
C ALA A 163 -11.99 -12.63 -14.27
N VAL A 164 -12.50 -11.47 -13.88
CA VAL A 164 -13.61 -10.81 -14.56
C VAL A 164 -13.40 -9.31 -14.70
N ARG A 165 -14.08 -8.73 -15.70
CA ARG A 165 -14.14 -7.29 -15.94
C ARG A 165 -15.60 -6.84 -16.05
N TRP A 166 -16.02 -5.90 -15.21
CA TRP A 166 -17.31 -5.23 -15.35
C TRP A 166 -17.13 -3.93 -16.13
N ASN A 167 -17.91 -3.81 -17.20
CA ASN A 167 -17.97 -2.62 -18.01
C ASN A 167 -18.92 -1.57 -17.42
N PRO A 168 -18.74 -0.28 -17.76
CA PRO A 168 -19.66 0.78 -17.35
C PRO A 168 -21.11 0.60 -17.85
N ASP A 169 -21.33 -0.22 -18.89
CA ASP A 169 -22.66 -0.58 -19.38
C ASP A 169 -23.34 -1.69 -18.53
N GLY A 170 -22.70 -2.10 -17.43
CA GLY A 170 -23.19 -3.11 -16.51
C GLY A 170 -22.91 -4.54 -16.94
N LYS A 171 -22.20 -4.79 -18.05
CA LYS A 171 -21.89 -6.17 -18.48
C LYS A 171 -20.63 -6.69 -17.81
N VAL A 172 -20.70 -7.93 -17.32
CA VAL A 172 -19.53 -8.70 -16.92
C VAL A 172 -18.94 -9.44 -18.12
N VAL A 173 -17.61 -9.40 -18.22
CA VAL A 173 -16.82 -10.15 -19.18
C VAL A 173 -15.97 -11.14 -18.39
N ASP A 174 -16.09 -12.42 -18.75
CA ASP A 174 -15.20 -13.47 -18.27
C ASP A 174 -13.83 -13.32 -18.95
N LEU A 175 -12.77 -13.13 -18.15
CA LEU A 175 -11.39 -13.06 -18.65
C LEU A 175 -10.72 -14.45 -18.65
N GLY A 176 -11.34 -15.45 -18.01
CA GLY A 176 -10.84 -16.82 -17.90
C GLY A 176 -9.52 -16.95 -17.12
N GLY A 177 -9.00 -18.17 -17.11
CA GLY A 177 -7.70 -18.51 -16.51
C GLY A 177 -6.73 -19.18 -17.49
N LEU A 178 -5.61 -19.68 -16.99
CA LEU A 178 -4.71 -20.51 -17.79
C LEU A 178 -5.33 -21.89 -18.05
N PRO A 179 -4.97 -22.56 -19.17
CA PRO A 179 -5.53 -23.87 -19.50
C PRO A 179 -5.34 -24.89 -18.37
N GLY A 180 -6.44 -25.52 -17.95
CA GLY A 180 -6.46 -26.52 -16.88
C GLY A 180 -6.45 -25.95 -15.44
N GLY A 181 -6.21 -24.66 -15.28
CA GLY A 181 -6.29 -23.97 -13.99
C GLY A 181 -7.71 -23.84 -13.46
N ARG A 182 -7.86 -23.77 -12.13
CA ARG A 182 -9.16 -23.63 -11.46
C ARG A 182 -9.40 -22.27 -10.80
N TYR A 183 -8.41 -21.38 -10.87
CA TYR A 183 -8.43 -20.09 -10.22
C TYR A 183 -7.73 -19.03 -11.06
N SER A 184 -8.35 -17.87 -11.17
CA SER A 184 -7.74 -16.63 -11.66
C SER A 184 -8.39 -15.42 -11.02
N ASP A 185 -7.62 -14.35 -10.89
CA ASP A 185 -7.99 -13.15 -10.15
C ASP A 185 -7.34 -11.92 -10.80
N ALA A 186 -8.17 -11.02 -11.34
CA ALA A 186 -7.71 -9.75 -11.89
C ALA A 186 -7.60 -8.70 -10.78
N ARG A 187 -6.39 -8.20 -10.55
CA ARG A 187 -6.06 -7.34 -9.41
C ARG A 187 -5.85 -5.88 -9.78
N TRP A 188 -5.33 -5.64 -10.98
CA TRP A 188 -4.98 -4.30 -11.44
C TRP A 188 -5.49 -4.08 -12.85
N ILE A 189 -5.79 -2.83 -13.18
CA ILE A 189 -6.19 -2.41 -14.51
C ILE A 189 -5.59 -1.03 -14.81
N THR A 190 -5.07 -0.82 -16.02
CA THR A 190 -4.62 0.50 -16.47
C THR A 190 -5.82 1.43 -16.69
N GLU A 191 -5.65 2.73 -16.50
CA GLU A 191 -6.74 3.71 -16.62
C GLU A 191 -7.38 3.74 -18.02
N ASP A 192 -6.59 3.41 -19.04
CA ASP A 192 -7.11 3.28 -20.41
C ASP A 192 -8.03 2.04 -20.60
N GLY A 193 -8.13 1.19 -19.59
CA GLY A 193 -8.94 -0.02 -19.50
C GLY A 193 -8.44 -1.18 -20.33
N ARG A 194 -7.24 -1.08 -20.93
CA ARG A 194 -6.76 -2.04 -21.95
C ARG A 194 -5.91 -3.17 -21.41
N THR A 195 -5.25 -2.96 -20.29
CA THR A 195 -4.34 -3.94 -19.69
C THR A 195 -4.85 -4.30 -18.31
N VAL A 196 -5.13 -5.58 -18.10
CA VAL A 196 -5.52 -6.13 -16.80
C VAL A 196 -4.41 -7.07 -16.34
N GLY A 197 -3.91 -6.88 -15.13
CA GLY A 197 -2.89 -7.72 -14.51
C GLY A 197 -3.46 -8.50 -13.33
N GLY A 198 -2.87 -9.65 -13.02
CA GLY A 198 -3.29 -10.44 -11.88
C GLY A 198 -2.59 -11.78 -11.77
N THR A 199 -3.29 -12.77 -11.22
CA THR A 199 -2.78 -14.12 -11.02
C THR A 199 -3.71 -15.16 -11.66
N ALA A 200 -3.14 -16.26 -12.14
CA ALA A 200 -3.90 -17.44 -12.56
C ALA A 200 -3.13 -18.72 -12.21
N GLN A 201 -3.87 -19.79 -11.90
CA GLN A 201 -3.29 -21.10 -11.68
C GLN A 201 -3.09 -21.86 -12.98
N ASP A 202 -2.02 -22.64 -13.08
CA ASP A 202 -1.88 -23.68 -14.10
C ASP A 202 -2.64 -24.97 -13.73
N ALA A 203 -2.53 -26.01 -14.56
CA ALA A 203 -3.19 -27.30 -14.35
C ALA A 203 -2.72 -28.04 -13.09
N GLU A 204 -1.54 -27.70 -12.56
CA GLU A 204 -1.00 -28.26 -11.31
C GLU A 204 -1.37 -27.41 -10.09
N GLY A 205 -2.13 -26.32 -10.26
CA GLY A 205 -2.55 -25.42 -9.19
C GLY A 205 -1.46 -24.45 -8.75
N ARG A 206 -0.38 -24.28 -9.51
CA ARG A 206 0.69 -23.31 -9.21
C ARG A 206 0.28 -21.95 -9.74
N ASN A 207 0.56 -20.88 -8.97
CA ASN A 207 0.21 -19.52 -9.36
C ASN A 207 1.20 -18.96 -10.39
N HIS A 208 0.68 -18.18 -11.34
CA HIS A 208 1.45 -17.46 -12.35
C HIS A 208 1.05 -15.99 -12.33
N VAL A 209 2.03 -15.11 -12.62
CA VAL A 209 1.73 -13.71 -12.92
C VAL A 209 1.24 -13.65 -14.36
N VAL A 210 0.04 -13.11 -14.55
CA VAL A 210 -0.61 -13.10 -15.87
C VAL A 210 -1.14 -11.72 -16.22
N ARG A 211 -1.42 -11.55 -17.50
CA ARG A 211 -2.07 -10.36 -18.05
C ARG A 211 -3.18 -10.75 -19.00
N TRP A 212 -4.28 -10.01 -18.96
CA TRP A 212 -5.35 -10.07 -19.94
C TRP A 212 -5.41 -8.77 -20.76
N ASN A 213 -5.81 -8.91 -22.02
CA ASN A 213 -6.30 -7.79 -22.81
C ASN A 213 -7.82 -7.62 -22.66
N VAL A 214 -8.39 -6.60 -23.30
CA VAL A 214 -9.83 -6.30 -23.25
C VAL A 214 -10.75 -7.43 -23.76
N SER A 215 -10.24 -8.34 -24.58
CA SER A 215 -11.01 -9.47 -25.13
C SER A 215 -10.85 -10.74 -24.31
N GLY A 216 -10.18 -10.69 -23.15
CA GLY A 216 -9.91 -11.85 -22.30
C GLY A 216 -8.75 -12.73 -22.77
N ALA A 217 -7.93 -12.27 -23.74
CA ALA A 217 -6.74 -13.05 -24.13
C ALA A 217 -5.71 -12.98 -23.00
N ILE A 218 -5.45 -14.13 -22.37
CA ILE A 218 -4.50 -14.29 -21.28
C ILE A 218 -3.07 -14.52 -21.81
N THR A 219 -2.09 -13.90 -21.15
CA THR A 219 -0.65 -14.13 -21.36
C THR A 219 -0.02 -14.47 -20.02
N ASP A 220 0.66 -15.62 -19.95
CA ASP A 220 1.51 -15.98 -18.82
C ASP A 220 2.83 -15.19 -18.89
N LEU A 221 3.14 -14.41 -17.85
CA LEU A 221 4.36 -13.63 -17.73
C LEU A 221 5.46 -14.37 -16.96
N SER A 222 5.14 -15.48 -16.30
CA SER A 222 6.07 -16.30 -15.53
C SER A 222 6.08 -17.79 -15.93
N PRO A 223 6.04 -18.17 -17.23
CA PRO A 223 5.88 -19.57 -17.62
C PRO A 223 7.03 -20.48 -17.18
N GLY A 224 8.24 -19.92 -17.03
CA GLY A 224 9.40 -20.66 -16.53
C GLY A 224 9.55 -20.65 -15.00
N ASN A 225 8.76 -19.86 -14.28
CA ASN A 225 8.88 -19.59 -12.84
C ASN A 225 7.50 -19.72 -12.16
N PRO A 226 6.86 -20.90 -12.18
CA PRO A 226 5.59 -21.11 -11.49
C PRO A 226 5.74 -20.87 -9.98
N GLY A 227 4.70 -20.36 -9.35
CA GLY A 227 4.73 -19.88 -7.95
C GLY A 227 5.16 -18.42 -7.80
N SER A 228 5.42 -17.71 -8.90
CA SER A 228 5.66 -16.26 -8.88
C SER A 228 4.42 -15.50 -8.39
N THR A 229 4.63 -14.39 -7.69
CA THR A 229 3.57 -13.54 -7.16
C THR A 229 3.78 -12.10 -7.61
N GLY A 230 2.76 -11.51 -8.25
CA GLY A 230 2.71 -10.07 -8.51
C GLY A 230 2.13 -9.32 -7.31
N THR A 231 2.66 -8.14 -7.03
CA THR A 231 2.26 -7.28 -5.89
C THR A 231 1.68 -5.95 -6.34
N ASP A 232 2.13 -5.40 -7.46
CA ASP A 232 1.64 -4.13 -7.98
C ASP A 232 1.84 -3.99 -9.50
N MET A 233 1.06 -3.10 -10.13
CA MET A 233 1.14 -2.79 -11.55
C MET A 233 1.00 -1.28 -11.79
N ASN A 234 1.87 -0.72 -12.64
CA ASN A 234 1.76 0.69 -13.05
C ASN A 234 0.95 0.91 -14.34
N GLU A 235 0.75 2.17 -14.73
CA GLU A 235 -0.05 2.55 -15.91
C GLU A 235 0.54 2.10 -17.26
N SER A 236 1.81 1.70 -17.29
CA SER A 236 2.43 1.11 -18.48
C SER A 236 2.17 -0.41 -18.60
N GLY A 237 1.47 -1.01 -17.64
CA GLY A 237 1.22 -2.44 -17.57
C GLY A 237 2.45 -3.25 -17.13
N VAL A 238 3.38 -2.61 -16.41
CA VAL A 238 4.54 -3.26 -15.80
C VAL A 238 4.11 -3.79 -14.45
N ILE A 239 4.35 -5.07 -14.22
CA ILE A 239 4.05 -5.74 -12.94
C ILE A 239 5.35 -5.96 -12.18
N VAL A 240 5.35 -5.75 -10.86
CA VAL A 240 6.45 -6.14 -9.97
C VAL A 240 5.99 -7.18 -8.96
N GLY A 241 6.93 -7.87 -8.33
CA GLY A 241 6.63 -8.85 -7.30
C GLY A 241 7.83 -9.71 -6.93
N SER A 242 7.59 -10.99 -6.63
CA SER A 242 8.64 -11.96 -6.30
C SER A 242 8.54 -13.24 -7.11
N ALA A 243 9.68 -13.86 -7.38
CA ALA A 243 9.79 -15.19 -7.97
C ALA A 243 10.93 -15.97 -7.30
N ALA A 244 10.83 -17.29 -7.26
CA ALA A 244 11.90 -18.13 -6.75
C ALA A 244 13.05 -18.21 -7.76
N ASP A 245 14.28 -17.99 -7.30
CA ASP A 245 15.49 -18.21 -8.10
C ASP A 245 15.84 -19.71 -8.22
N SER A 246 16.97 -20.03 -8.84
CA SER A 246 17.43 -21.41 -9.00
C SER A 246 17.73 -22.15 -7.69
N ALA A 247 17.90 -21.42 -6.57
CA ALA A 247 18.07 -21.98 -5.24
C ALA A 247 16.74 -22.11 -4.48
N GLY A 248 15.63 -21.63 -5.06
CA GLY A 248 14.31 -21.62 -4.43
C GLY A 248 14.05 -20.39 -3.56
N GLU A 249 14.97 -19.42 -3.54
CA GLU A 249 14.85 -18.21 -2.72
C GLU A 249 14.00 -17.15 -3.44
N GLN A 250 13.11 -16.49 -2.71
CA GLN A 250 12.27 -15.44 -3.29
C GLN A 250 13.10 -14.19 -3.59
N LYS A 251 13.09 -13.74 -4.84
CA LYS A 251 13.80 -12.55 -5.29
C LYS A 251 12.85 -11.55 -5.96
N PRO A 252 13.14 -10.24 -5.84
CA PRO A 252 12.32 -9.20 -6.42
C PRO A 252 12.45 -9.19 -7.94
N VAL A 253 11.32 -9.08 -8.63
CA VAL A 253 11.23 -9.20 -10.08
C VAL A 253 10.28 -8.19 -10.67
N ARG A 254 10.48 -7.92 -11.95
CA ARG A 254 9.65 -7.07 -12.79
C ARG A 254 9.31 -7.79 -14.09
N TRP A 255 8.04 -7.77 -14.47
CA TRP A 255 7.53 -8.26 -15.75
C TRP A 255 7.04 -7.09 -16.58
N GLU A 256 7.64 -6.91 -17.75
CA GLU A 256 7.30 -5.83 -18.67
C GLU A 256 6.07 -6.17 -19.52
N ARG A 257 5.58 -5.16 -20.25
CA ARG A 257 4.43 -5.32 -21.13
C ARG A 257 4.64 -6.34 -22.25
N ASP A 258 5.87 -6.55 -22.70
CA ASP A 258 6.22 -7.54 -23.72
C ASP A 258 6.46 -8.95 -23.16
N GLY A 259 6.32 -9.15 -21.84
CA GLY A 259 6.60 -10.41 -21.16
C GLY A 259 8.06 -10.57 -20.73
N ARG A 260 8.94 -9.59 -20.97
CA ARG A 260 10.31 -9.64 -20.48
C ARG A 260 10.32 -9.58 -18.96
N MET A 261 10.83 -10.63 -18.35
CA MET A 261 11.13 -10.71 -16.92
C MET A 261 12.53 -10.14 -16.64
N THR A 262 12.69 -9.42 -15.53
CA THR A 262 13.98 -8.90 -15.06
C THR A 262 14.06 -9.02 -13.54
N TRP A 263 15.13 -9.65 -13.06
CA TRP A 263 15.47 -9.64 -11.64
C TRP A 263 15.91 -8.24 -11.22
N LEU A 264 15.38 -7.76 -10.10
CA LEU A 264 15.87 -6.53 -9.48
C LEU A 264 17.08 -6.88 -8.61
N ASP A 265 18.08 -6.00 -8.58
CA ASP A 265 19.36 -6.26 -7.91
C ASP A 265 19.16 -6.61 -6.43
N TRP A 266 19.53 -7.83 -6.05
CA TRP A 266 19.55 -8.33 -4.68
C TRP A 266 20.61 -9.44 -4.56
N PRO A 267 21.90 -9.08 -4.40
CA PRO A 267 22.99 -10.05 -4.39
C PRO A 267 23.02 -10.92 -3.13
N GLU A 268 22.29 -10.54 -2.09
CA GLU A 268 22.19 -11.31 -0.86
C GLU A 268 21.46 -12.65 -1.11
N ARG A 269 21.85 -13.66 -0.35
CA ARG A 269 21.27 -15.01 -0.47
C ARG A 269 19.82 -15.06 -0.01
N ASP A 270 19.48 -14.29 1.00
CA ASP A 270 18.17 -14.33 1.64
C ASP A 270 17.08 -13.64 0.79
N ALA A 271 15.82 -13.89 1.16
CA ALA A 271 14.65 -13.44 0.42
C ALA A 271 14.49 -11.92 0.36
N ALA A 272 13.92 -11.44 -0.75
CA ALA A 272 13.52 -10.06 -0.96
C ALA A 272 12.31 -9.95 -1.88
N TRP A 273 11.60 -8.81 -1.76
CA TRP A 273 10.31 -8.57 -2.38
C TRP A 273 10.24 -7.17 -2.96
N ALA A 274 9.62 -7.05 -4.13
CA ALA A 274 9.12 -5.79 -4.66
C ALA A 274 7.64 -5.66 -4.28
N ASN A 275 7.26 -4.52 -3.71
CA ASN A 275 5.91 -4.29 -3.17
C ASN A 275 5.10 -3.31 -3.99
N ALA A 276 5.73 -2.31 -4.61
CA ALA A 276 5.05 -1.27 -5.36
C ALA A 276 5.91 -0.72 -6.50
N VAL A 277 5.27 -0.22 -7.55
CA VAL A 277 5.92 0.36 -8.73
C VAL A 277 5.18 1.61 -9.20
N ASN A 278 5.89 2.74 -9.33
CA ASN A 278 5.31 3.94 -9.91
C ASN A 278 5.40 3.95 -11.45
N ASP A 279 4.76 4.93 -12.09
CA ASP A 279 4.76 5.09 -13.55
C ASP A 279 6.15 5.39 -14.16
N ALA A 280 7.07 5.94 -13.37
CA ALA A 280 8.46 6.12 -13.80
C ALA A 280 9.24 4.78 -13.80
N GLY A 281 8.66 3.73 -13.24
CA GLY A 281 9.26 2.41 -13.10
C GLY A 281 10.20 2.29 -11.90
N VAL A 282 10.11 3.21 -10.94
CA VAL A 282 10.78 3.09 -9.64
C VAL A 282 9.99 2.11 -8.79
N VAL A 283 10.70 1.21 -8.11
CA VAL A 283 10.10 0.12 -7.33
C VAL A 283 10.47 0.29 -5.86
N ALA A 284 9.49 0.16 -4.96
CA ALA A 284 9.70 0.05 -3.51
C ALA A 284 9.59 -1.40 -3.05
N GLY A 285 10.30 -1.74 -1.97
CA GLY A 285 10.26 -3.07 -1.38
C GLY A 285 11.37 -3.22 -0.34
N GLY A 286 11.94 -4.41 -0.27
CA GLY A 286 13.00 -4.72 0.69
C GLY A 286 13.21 -6.21 0.83
N GLY A 287 14.07 -6.58 1.77
CA GLY A 287 14.39 -7.98 2.03
C GLY A 287 15.44 -8.14 3.09
N TYR A 288 15.81 -9.37 3.37
CA TYR A 288 16.81 -9.69 4.38
C TYR A 288 18.21 -9.31 3.90
N LEU A 289 18.82 -8.33 4.57
CA LEU A 289 20.25 -8.05 4.45
C LEU A 289 21.06 -8.99 5.36
N VAL A 290 22.40 -8.84 5.34
CA VAL A 290 23.32 -9.59 6.20
C VAL A 290 22.85 -9.51 7.67
N PHE A 291 22.85 -10.67 8.34
CA PHE A 291 22.31 -10.90 9.69
C PHE A 291 20.77 -10.99 9.80
N GLY A 292 20.07 -11.22 8.68
CA GLY A 292 18.64 -11.58 8.69
C GLY A 292 17.70 -10.43 9.06
N THR A 293 18.15 -9.18 8.90
CA THR A 293 17.32 -7.99 9.14
C THR A 293 16.63 -7.58 7.85
N ASP A 294 15.31 -7.59 7.82
CA ASP A 294 14.53 -7.04 6.70
C ASP A 294 14.83 -5.55 6.57
N SER A 295 15.23 -5.09 5.39
CA SER A 295 15.68 -3.71 5.17
C SER A 295 14.97 -3.09 3.97
N PRO A 296 14.50 -1.84 4.09
CA PRO A 296 13.79 -1.18 3.01
C PRO A 296 14.75 -0.82 1.87
N ALA A 297 14.30 -1.03 0.65
CA ALA A 297 15.05 -0.76 -0.56
C ALA A 297 14.17 -0.11 -1.63
N ARG A 298 14.85 0.51 -2.59
CA ARG A 298 14.27 1.04 -3.81
C ARG A 298 15.08 0.60 -5.01
N TRP A 299 14.41 0.25 -6.10
CA TRP A 299 15.07 -0.01 -7.38
C TRP A 299 14.68 1.04 -8.40
N ASN A 300 15.64 1.46 -9.22
CA ASN A 300 15.32 2.26 -10.39
C ASN A 300 14.76 1.37 -11.51
N ARG A 301 14.33 1.98 -12.63
CA ARG A 301 13.76 1.25 -13.77
C ARG A 301 14.70 0.20 -14.38
N ALA A 302 16.01 0.40 -14.28
CA ALA A 302 17.01 -0.55 -14.76
C ALA A 302 17.25 -1.72 -13.78
N GLY A 303 16.59 -1.72 -12.62
CA GLY A 303 16.73 -2.74 -11.58
C GLY A 303 17.90 -2.50 -10.63
N ALA A 304 18.58 -1.35 -10.70
CA ALA A 304 19.67 -1.04 -9.77
C ALA A 304 19.11 -0.61 -8.41
N ARG A 305 19.61 -1.25 -7.34
CA ARG A 305 19.16 -1.07 -5.97
C ARG A 305 19.77 0.15 -5.29
N THR A 306 18.97 0.79 -4.45
CA THR A 306 19.39 1.71 -3.38
C THR A 306 18.84 1.17 -2.06
N VAL A 307 19.72 0.89 -1.09
CA VAL A 307 19.32 0.55 0.28
C VAL A 307 18.90 1.84 0.97
N LEU A 308 17.65 1.91 1.44
CA LEU A 308 17.08 3.10 2.08
C LEU A 308 17.42 3.16 3.57
N SER A 309 17.60 2.00 4.20
CA SER A 309 18.05 1.84 5.57
C SER A 309 18.64 0.46 5.77
N THR A 310 19.54 0.32 6.74
CA THR A 310 20.02 -0.99 7.23
C THR A 310 19.28 -1.43 8.50
N ALA A 311 18.39 -0.58 9.01
CA ALA A 311 17.53 -0.93 10.13
C ALA A 311 16.32 -1.74 9.63
N ARG A 312 15.70 -2.46 10.58
CA ARG A 312 14.57 -3.34 10.31
C ARG A 312 13.44 -2.57 9.63
N GLY A 313 12.97 -2.97 8.45
CA GLY A 313 11.91 -2.26 7.75
C GLY A 313 11.62 -2.74 6.33
N MET A 314 10.64 -2.07 5.72
CA MET A 314 10.14 -2.40 4.39
C MET A 314 9.63 -1.13 3.68
N GLY A 315 9.91 -1.00 2.39
CA GLY A 315 9.21 -0.04 1.52
C GLY A 315 7.90 -0.65 1.03
N ASN A 316 6.78 0.01 1.31
CA ASN A 316 5.44 -0.52 0.99
C ASN A 316 4.84 0.12 -0.26
N ASP A 317 5.10 1.41 -0.49
CA ASP A 317 4.58 2.14 -1.65
C ASP A 317 5.57 3.22 -2.12
N VAL A 318 5.40 3.70 -3.36
CA VAL A 318 6.25 4.72 -3.99
C VAL A 318 5.45 5.71 -4.82
N ASP A 319 5.59 7.00 -4.52
CA ASP A 319 4.92 8.05 -5.27
C ASP A 319 5.58 8.31 -6.64
N ARG A 320 4.97 9.18 -7.45
CA ARG A 320 5.50 9.61 -8.76
C ARG A 320 6.88 10.29 -8.69
N ALA A 321 7.21 10.94 -7.57
CA ALA A 321 8.51 11.58 -7.36
C ALA A 321 9.61 10.59 -6.96
N GLY A 322 9.25 9.34 -6.64
CA GLY A 322 10.18 8.31 -6.14
C GLY A 322 10.37 8.36 -4.63
N THR A 323 9.49 9.06 -3.90
CA THR A 323 9.39 8.97 -2.44
C THR A 323 8.83 7.60 -2.08
N VAL A 324 9.58 6.84 -1.31
CA VAL A 324 9.13 5.55 -0.77
C VAL A 324 8.54 5.78 0.61
N VAL A 325 7.40 5.16 0.88
CA VAL A 325 6.78 5.11 2.21
C VAL A 325 6.73 3.69 2.71
N GLY A 326 6.84 3.51 4.01
CA GLY A 326 6.86 2.20 4.64
C GLY A 326 7.06 2.28 6.14
N LEU A 327 7.90 1.41 6.66
CA LEU A 327 8.28 1.39 8.07
C LEU A 327 9.78 1.16 8.26
N GLU A 328 10.28 1.67 9.37
CA GLU A 328 11.62 1.39 9.87
C GLU A 328 11.58 1.31 11.41
N ASN A 329 12.21 0.29 11.99
CA ASN A 329 12.17 -0.01 13.42
C ASN A 329 10.74 0.04 14.00
N ASN A 330 9.78 -0.55 13.29
CA ASN A 330 8.35 -0.55 13.62
C ASN A 330 7.64 0.81 13.53
N ILE A 331 8.28 1.86 13.01
CA ILE A 331 7.69 3.20 12.92
C ILE A 331 7.55 3.62 11.45
N ALA A 332 6.38 4.13 11.10
CA ALA A 332 6.09 4.66 9.78
C ALA A 332 7.16 5.69 9.38
N THR A 333 7.74 5.48 8.20
CA THR A 333 8.90 6.25 7.72
C THR A 333 8.75 6.47 6.21
N LYS A 334 9.21 7.63 5.74
CA LYS A 334 9.35 7.91 4.31
C LYS A 334 10.79 8.24 3.95
N TRP A 335 11.18 7.91 2.72
CA TRP A 335 12.48 8.23 2.13
C TRP A 335 12.25 8.94 0.81
N ASP A 336 12.76 10.16 0.67
CA ASP A 336 12.61 10.92 -0.57
C ASP A 336 13.44 10.33 -1.74
N ALA A 337 13.33 10.94 -2.91
CA ALA A 337 14.08 10.55 -4.10
C ALA A 337 15.61 10.50 -3.87
N ARG A 338 16.15 11.29 -2.92
CA ARG A 338 17.57 11.34 -2.56
C ARG A 338 17.94 10.38 -1.43
N GLY A 339 16.97 9.66 -0.87
CA GLY A 339 17.16 8.76 0.27
C GLY A 339 17.11 9.49 1.63
N THR A 340 16.67 10.75 1.67
CA THR A 340 16.51 11.49 2.92
C THR A 340 15.34 10.91 3.70
N ARG A 341 15.65 10.39 4.88
CA ARG A 341 14.72 9.71 5.79
C ARG A 341 13.92 10.72 6.63
N THR A 342 12.61 10.52 6.73
CA THR A 342 11.71 11.25 7.62
C THR A 342 10.83 10.27 8.40
N VAL A 343 10.91 10.31 9.73
CA VAL A 343 10.02 9.54 10.62
C VAL A 343 8.66 10.20 10.67
N LEU A 344 7.60 9.42 10.48
CA LEU A 344 6.22 9.89 10.49
C LEU A 344 5.57 9.75 11.88
N GLY A 345 6.08 8.85 12.73
CA GLY A 345 5.69 8.70 14.13
C GLY A 345 4.51 7.73 14.34
N THR A 346 4.03 7.66 15.58
CA THR A 346 2.91 6.82 16.02
C THR A 346 1.79 7.67 16.62
N LEU A 347 0.60 7.09 16.76
CA LEU A 347 -0.43 7.65 17.62
C LEU A 347 0.04 7.71 19.08
N PRO A 348 -0.48 8.64 19.88
CA PRO A 348 -0.15 8.74 21.30
C PRO A 348 -0.28 7.40 22.03
N GLY A 349 0.76 7.02 22.78
CA GLY A 349 0.83 5.76 23.53
C GLY A 349 1.11 4.51 22.69
N GLY A 350 1.16 4.61 21.36
CA GLY A 350 1.50 3.51 20.47
C GLY A 350 3.00 3.36 20.20
N ASP A 351 3.43 2.12 19.99
CA ASP A 351 4.82 1.72 19.72
C ASP A 351 5.05 1.18 18.29
N TYR A 352 3.98 1.07 17.50
CA TYR A 352 4.02 0.57 16.13
C TYR A 352 3.23 1.46 15.18
N SER A 353 3.80 1.74 14.00
CA SER A 353 3.09 2.31 12.85
C SER A 353 3.72 1.88 11.53
N THR A 354 2.93 1.85 10.47
CA THR A 354 3.41 1.61 9.11
C THR A 354 2.65 2.49 8.12
N ALA A 355 3.38 3.13 7.20
CA ALA A 355 2.78 3.78 6.04
C ALA A 355 2.57 2.73 4.94
N THR A 356 1.35 2.65 4.41
CA THR A 356 0.96 1.60 3.46
C THR A 356 0.79 2.12 2.04
N ARG A 357 0.39 3.39 1.88
CA ARG A 357 0.17 4.01 0.56
C ARG A 357 0.41 5.52 0.61
N VAL A 358 0.90 6.09 -0.47
CA VAL A 358 1.05 7.53 -0.69
C VAL A 358 0.13 7.97 -1.84
N GLY A 359 -0.86 8.80 -1.51
CA GLY A 359 -1.80 9.35 -2.48
C GLY A 359 -1.15 10.38 -3.40
N ALA A 360 -1.79 10.64 -4.55
CA ALA A 360 -1.30 11.62 -5.53
C ALA A 360 -1.18 13.06 -4.99
N ASN A 361 -1.94 13.38 -3.94
CA ASN A 361 -1.88 14.66 -3.23
C ASN A 361 -0.75 14.71 -2.17
N GLY A 362 0.04 13.65 -2.02
CA GLY A 362 1.13 13.52 -1.04
C GLY A 362 0.67 13.09 0.35
N THR A 363 -0.63 12.89 0.58
CA THR A 363 -1.15 12.32 1.82
C THR A 363 -0.73 10.87 1.91
N ILE A 364 -0.14 10.50 3.04
CA ILE A 364 0.27 9.12 3.31
C ILE A 364 -0.79 8.51 4.22
N ILE A 365 -1.29 7.33 3.87
CA ILE A 365 -2.19 6.54 4.73
C ILE A 365 -1.45 5.35 5.30
N GLY A 366 -1.96 4.82 6.40
CA GLY A 366 -1.39 3.63 7.03
C GLY A 366 -2.14 3.22 8.27
N MET A 367 -1.42 2.57 9.17
CA MET A 367 -1.94 2.13 10.46
C MET A 367 -0.97 2.47 11.58
N SER A 368 -1.52 2.67 12.78
CA SER A 368 -0.75 2.85 14.01
C SER A 368 -1.47 2.20 15.18
N TYR A 369 -0.71 1.68 16.13
CA TYR A 369 -1.27 1.29 17.42
C TYR A 369 -1.59 2.52 18.26
N ASN A 370 -2.68 2.49 19.02
CA ASN A 370 -2.98 3.46 20.06
C ASN A 370 -2.47 2.98 21.45
N GLU A 371 -2.73 3.76 22.49
CA GLU A 371 -2.34 3.44 23.89
C GLU A 371 -2.88 2.10 24.43
N TYR A 372 -3.87 1.51 23.78
CA TYR A 372 -4.45 0.20 24.14
C TYR A 372 -3.90 -0.94 23.27
N GLY A 373 -2.92 -0.69 22.41
CA GLY A 373 -2.37 -1.67 21.47
C GLY A 373 -3.31 -2.04 20.33
N ARG A 374 -4.35 -1.24 20.06
CA ARG A 374 -5.31 -1.47 18.96
C ARG A 374 -4.83 -0.75 17.71
N TRP A 375 -4.85 -1.42 16.55
CA TRP A 375 -4.52 -0.77 15.30
C TRP A 375 -5.68 0.08 14.78
N HIS A 376 -5.37 1.34 14.51
CA HIS A 376 -6.28 2.28 13.86
C HIS A 376 -5.70 2.68 12.52
N ALA A 377 -6.58 2.93 11.55
CA ALA A 377 -6.22 3.63 10.35
C ALA A 377 -5.77 5.05 10.71
N VAL A 378 -4.74 5.52 10.02
CA VAL A 378 -4.20 6.87 10.21
C VAL A 378 -3.83 7.49 8.88
N TYR A 379 -3.69 8.81 8.87
CA TYR A 379 -3.03 9.51 7.78
C TYR A 379 -2.00 10.52 8.28
N TRP A 380 -0.99 10.76 7.45
CA TRP A 380 -0.02 11.82 7.60
C TRP A 380 -0.25 12.83 6.46
N PRO A 381 -0.63 14.08 6.77
CA PRO A 381 -0.86 15.10 5.76
C PRO A 381 0.39 15.36 4.91
N ALA A 382 0.18 15.73 3.65
CA ALA A 382 1.23 16.29 2.81
C ALA A 382 1.82 17.54 3.48
N ARG A 383 3.15 17.68 3.44
CA ARG A 383 3.88 18.84 3.99
C ARG A 383 4.67 19.55 2.94
#